data_AF-A0AA39V9X6-F1
#
_entry.id   AF-A0AA39V9X6-F1
#
_cell.length_a   1.000
_cell.length_b   1.000
_cell.length_c   1.000
_cell.angle_alpha   90.00
_cell.angle_beta   90.00
_cell.angle_gamma   90.00
#
_symmetry.space_group_name_H-M   'P 1'
#
loop_
_entity.id
_entity.type
_entity.pdbx_description
1 polymer ?
#
loop_
_entity_poly.entity_id
_entity_poly.type
_entity_poly.pdbx_seq_one_letter_code
_entity_poly.pdbx_strand_id
1 'polypeptide(L)'
;MVVGDGFFARDITFQNTAGPSKHHAVALLVGLDLSAFYRCDMLAYQDTLYVHALRQFYVNCYIAGTVDFIFGNVAAVFQNCNIHARRPNPGQRNMVTAQAQSEHRHSDPEMQDWWY
;
A
#
# COMPACT_ATOMS: atom_id res chain seq x y z
N MET A 1 -3.66 -3.05 -10.29
CA MET A 1 -2.88 -1.82 -10.53
C MET A 1 -3.83 -0.74 -11.00
N VAL A 2 -3.71 0.47 -10.49
CA VAL A 2 -4.46 1.63 -10.99
C VAL A 2 -3.57 2.40 -11.96
N VAL A 3 -4.07 2.69 -13.17
CA VAL A 3 -3.41 3.47 -14.24
C VAL A 3 -4.36 4.55 -14.78
N GLY A 4 -3.92 5.83 -14.84
CA GLY A 4 -4.67 7.00 -15.34
C GLY A 4 -5.01 8.07 -14.29
N ASP A 5 -4.70 9.35 -14.57
CA ASP A 5 -4.82 10.48 -13.63
C ASP A 5 -6.25 10.68 -13.06
N GLY A 6 -6.31 11.10 -11.79
CA GLY A 6 -7.57 11.47 -11.12
C GLY A 6 -8.45 10.27 -10.71
N PHE A 7 -7.85 9.09 -10.54
CA PHE A 7 -8.58 7.91 -10.10
C PHE A 7 -9.25 8.12 -8.74
N PHE A 8 -10.53 7.75 -8.66
CA PHE A 8 -11.31 7.78 -7.45
C PHE A 8 -12.02 6.45 -7.22
N ALA A 9 -11.92 5.91 -6.02
CA ALA A 9 -12.66 4.73 -5.58
C ALA A 9 -13.40 4.98 -4.27
N ARG A 10 -14.58 4.37 -4.13
CA ARG A 10 -15.36 4.40 -2.89
C ARG A 10 -16.14 3.11 -2.65
N ASP A 11 -16.40 2.82 -1.39
CA ASP A 11 -17.29 1.73 -0.95
C ASP A 11 -16.90 0.36 -1.56
N ILE A 12 -15.61 0.08 -1.66
CA ILE A 12 -15.07 -1.13 -2.30
C ILE A 12 -13.88 -1.71 -1.54
N THR A 13 -13.73 -3.04 -1.60
CA THR A 13 -12.61 -3.78 -1.03
C THR A 13 -11.64 -4.23 -2.11
N PHE A 14 -10.35 -3.94 -1.92
CA PHE A 14 -9.23 -4.52 -2.65
C PHE A 14 -8.54 -5.55 -1.75
N GLN A 15 -8.50 -6.82 -2.18
CA GLN A 15 -8.00 -7.91 -1.34
C GLN A 15 -7.07 -8.86 -2.10
N ASN A 16 -5.97 -9.23 -1.44
CA ASN A 16 -5.12 -10.34 -1.85
C ASN A 16 -5.15 -11.45 -0.79
N THR A 17 -5.53 -12.66 -1.21
CA THR A 17 -5.75 -13.82 -0.32
C THR A 17 -4.59 -14.82 -0.29
N ALA A 18 -3.40 -14.47 -0.82
CA ALA A 18 -2.24 -15.37 -0.87
C ALA A 18 -1.81 -15.91 0.51
N GLY A 19 -2.00 -15.12 1.57
CA GLY A 19 -1.68 -15.50 2.95
C GLY A 19 -0.26 -15.10 3.39
N PRO A 20 0.05 -15.20 4.70
CA PRO A 20 1.30 -14.70 5.28
C PRO A 20 2.53 -15.50 4.85
N SER A 21 2.35 -16.76 4.43
CA SER A 21 3.44 -17.65 4.01
C SER A 21 3.86 -17.46 2.55
N LYS A 22 3.18 -16.60 1.80
CA LYS A 22 3.53 -16.27 0.41
C LYS A 22 4.41 -15.03 0.28
N HIS A 23 4.88 -14.49 1.40
CA HIS A 23 5.67 -13.27 1.45
C HIS A 23 4.91 -12.11 0.77
N HIS A 24 5.54 -11.39 -0.15
CA HIS A 24 5.03 -10.15 -0.74
C HIS A 24 3.74 -10.40 -1.53
N ALA A 25 2.64 -9.75 -1.15
CA ALA A 25 1.34 -9.96 -1.77
C ALA A 25 0.49 -8.70 -1.77
N VAL A 26 0.72 -7.85 -2.78
CA VAL A 26 0.03 -6.56 -2.93
C VAL A 26 -1.46 -6.73 -3.21
N ALA A 27 -2.31 -6.06 -2.43
CA ALA A 27 -3.74 -5.92 -2.69
C ALA A 27 -4.03 -4.75 -3.63
N LEU A 28 -3.30 -3.64 -3.47
CA LEU A 28 -3.45 -2.46 -4.29
C LEU A 28 -2.10 -1.78 -4.54
N LEU A 29 -1.79 -1.56 -5.82
CA LEU A 29 -0.71 -0.68 -6.27
C LEU A 29 -1.30 0.58 -6.88
N VAL A 30 -0.85 1.73 -6.38
CA VAL A 30 -1.25 3.07 -6.85
C VAL A 30 -0.01 3.83 -7.33
N GLY A 31 0.09 4.06 -8.64
CA GLY A 31 1.23 4.70 -9.29
C GLY A 31 0.90 6.03 -9.95
N LEU A 32 -0.05 6.81 -9.41
CA LEU A 32 -0.66 7.95 -10.12
C LEU A 32 -0.85 9.18 -9.24
N ASP A 33 -0.87 10.35 -9.87
CA ASP A 33 -1.11 11.62 -9.18
C ASP A 33 -2.61 11.84 -8.94
N LEU A 34 -2.91 12.57 -7.86
CA LEU A 34 -4.26 12.98 -7.49
C LEU A 34 -5.26 11.81 -7.32
N SER A 35 -4.77 10.66 -6.84
CA SER A 35 -5.64 9.50 -6.56
C SER A 35 -6.29 9.62 -5.18
N ALA A 36 -7.58 9.31 -5.09
CA ALA A 36 -8.34 9.39 -3.84
C ALA A 36 -9.19 8.15 -3.56
N PHE A 37 -9.21 7.73 -2.29
CA PHE A 37 -9.95 6.56 -1.82
C PHE A 37 -10.81 6.94 -0.62
N TYR A 38 -12.10 6.63 -0.67
CA TYR A 38 -13.05 6.96 0.40
C TYR A 38 -13.89 5.77 0.83
N ARG A 39 -13.78 5.35 2.10
CA ARG A 39 -14.44 4.13 2.61
C ARG A 39 -14.11 2.89 1.78
N CYS A 40 -12.82 2.74 1.49
CA CYS A 40 -12.29 1.55 0.84
C CYS A 40 -11.57 0.67 1.85
N ASP A 41 -11.56 -0.63 1.58
CA ASP A 41 -10.81 -1.59 2.35
C ASP A 41 -9.60 -2.08 1.54
N MET A 42 -8.42 -2.13 2.14
CA MET A 42 -7.21 -2.73 1.56
C MET A 42 -6.73 -3.85 2.46
N LEU A 43 -6.82 -5.09 1.99
CA LEU A 43 -6.66 -6.29 2.80
C LEU A 43 -5.63 -7.25 2.23
N ALA A 44 -4.51 -7.45 2.92
CA ALA A 44 -3.60 -8.57 2.65
C ALA A 44 -2.81 -8.95 3.92
N TYR A 45 -1.55 -9.36 3.73
CA TYR A 45 -0.57 -9.65 4.78
C TYR A 45 0.65 -8.75 4.55
N GLN A 46 1.75 -9.29 4.02
CA GLN A 46 2.94 -8.50 3.69
C GLN A 46 2.71 -7.69 2.41
N ASP A 47 3.13 -6.43 2.43
CA ASP A 47 3.08 -5.49 1.30
C ASP A 47 1.65 -5.17 0.82
N THR A 48 0.70 -4.98 1.73
CA THR A 48 -0.73 -4.83 1.38
C THR A 48 -1.02 -3.67 0.42
N LEU A 49 -0.53 -2.46 0.74
CA LEU A 49 -0.77 -1.24 -0.03
C LEU A 49 0.55 -0.64 -0.50
N TYR A 50 0.75 -0.63 -1.82
CA TYR A 50 1.89 0.02 -2.43
C TYR A 50 1.52 1.42 -2.92
N VAL A 51 1.95 2.44 -2.15
CA VAL A 51 1.90 3.85 -2.52
C VAL A 51 3.12 4.21 -3.39
N HIS A 52 3.08 3.84 -4.67
CA HIS A 52 4.26 3.84 -5.55
C HIS A 52 4.66 5.21 -6.09
N ALA A 53 3.72 6.01 -6.61
CA ALA A 53 4.04 7.31 -7.22
C ALA A 53 3.03 8.42 -6.85
N LEU A 54 3.53 9.66 -6.73
CA LEU A 54 2.76 10.92 -6.77
C LEU A 54 1.81 11.13 -5.56
N ARG A 55 0.88 12.11 -5.62
CA ARG A 55 0.06 12.52 -4.46
C ARG A 55 -1.17 11.62 -4.32
N GLN A 56 -1.39 11.08 -3.12
CA GLN A 56 -2.47 10.14 -2.85
C GLN A 56 -3.20 10.46 -1.54
N PHE A 57 -4.52 10.28 -1.52
CA PHE A 57 -5.34 10.57 -0.34
C PHE A 57 -6.30 9.43 0.00
N TYR A 58 -6.25 8.97 1.25
CA TYR A 58 -7.07 7.89 1.77
C TYR A 58 -7.89 8.43 2.95
N VAL A 59 -9.22 8.35 2.88
CA VAL A 59 -10.13 8.90 3.88
C VAL A 59 -11.17 7.88 4.32
N ASN A 60 -11.35 7.70 5.63
CA ASN A 60 -12.30 6.75 6.19
C ASN A 60 -12.08 5.30 5.69
N CYS A 61 -10.85 4.94 5.33
CA CYS A 61 -10.52 3.61 4.81
C CYS A 61 -10.14 2.65 5.94
N TYR A 62 -10.25 1.35 5.67
CA TYR A 62 -9.71 0.29 6.52
C TYR A 62 -8.53 -0.38 5.83
N ILE A 63 -7.38 -0.44 6.49
CA ILE A 63 -6.15 -1.02 5.93
C ILE A 63 -5.61 -2.04 6.91
N ALA A 64 -5.41 -3.28 6.45
CA ALA A 64 -4.93 -4.35 7.32
C ALA A 64 -3.90 -5.25 6.65
N GLY A 65 -2.80 -5.50 7.37
CA GLY A 65 -1.70 -6.36 6.94
C GLY A 65 -0.74 -6.70 8.08
N THR A 66 0.46 -7.19 7.74
CA THR A 66 1.46 -7.66 8.71
C THR A 66 2.78 -6.90 8.59
N VAL A 67 3.64 -7.32 7.66
CA VAL A 67 4.96 -6.73 7.42
C VAL A 67 4.82 -5.67 6.33
N ASP A 68 5.36 -4.48 6.57
CA ASP A 68 5.48 -3.37 5.60
C ASP A 68 4.19 -3.10 4.82
N PHE A 69 3.05 -3.18 5.50
CA PHE A 69 1.77 -3.31 4.79
C PHE A 69 1.24 -2.00 4.21
N ILE A 70 1.89 -0.87 4.50
CA ILE A 70 1.80 0.38 3.74
C ILE A 70 3.23 0.76 3.36
N PHE A 71 3.59 0.69 2.08
CA PHE A 71 4.98 0.89 1.66
C PHE A 71 5.08 1.67 0.35
N GLY A 72 6.24 2.29 0.14
CA GLY A 72 6.53 3.09 -1.05
C GLY A 72 7.37 4.33 -0.76
N ASN A 73 7.43 5.26 -1.72
CA ASN A 73 8.34 6.39 -1.71
C ASN A 73 7.65 7.73 -2.06
N VAL A 74 6.46 7.98 -1.51
CA VAL A 74 5.62 9.11 -1.95
C VAL A 74 4.87 9.82 -0.84
N ALA A 75 4.32 10.99 -1.19
CA ALA A 75 3.41 11.75 -0.34
C ALA A 75 1.99 11.13 -0.38
N ALA A 76 1.71 10.26 0.59
CA ALA A 76 0.37 9.74 0.85
C ALA A 76 -0.16 10.25 2.19
N VAL A 77 -1.42 10.65 2.23
CA VAL A 77 -2.09 11.06 3.47
C VAL A 77 -3.23 10.09 3.79
N PHE A 78 -3.24 9.59 5.03
CA PHE A 78 -4.28 8.72 5.58
C PHE A 78 -5.04 9.49 6.65
N GLN A 79 -6.27 9.90 6.37
CA GLN A 79 -7.09 10.68 7.30
C GLN A 79 -8.29 9.86 7.77
N ASN A 80 -8.47 9.77 9.09
CA ASN A 80 -9.57 9.02 9.70
C ASN A 80 -9.65 7.56 9.23
N CYS A 81 -8.49 6.95 8.95
CA CYS A 81 -8.41 5.55 8.54
C CYS A 81 -8.23 4.65 9.76
N ASN A 82 -8.82 3.45 9.70
CA ASN A 82 -8.55 2.38 10.63
C ASN A 82 -7.40 1.53 10.09
N ILE A 83 -6.23 1.59 10.73
CA ILE A 83 -5.01 0.87 10.30
C ILE A 83 -4.72 -0.24 11.30
N HIS A 84 -4.96 -1.49 10.90
CA HIS A 84 -4.97 -2.65 11.81
C HIS A 84 -3.90 -3.68 11.42
N ALA A 85 -2.93 -3.87 12.31
CA ALA A 85 -1.99 -4.98 12.17
C ALA A 85 -2.68 -6.33 12.46
N ARG A 86 -2.39 -7.34 11.63
CA ARG A 86 -2.91 -8.71 11.75
C ARG A 86 -1.87 -9.63 12.39
N ARG A 87 -2.25 -10.87 12.69
CA ARG A 87 -1.30 -11.88 13.20
C ARG A 87 -0.31 -12.28 12.09
N PRO A 88 1.00 -12.08 12.25
CA PRO A 88 2.00 -12.51 11.28
C PRO A 88 2.37 -13.99 11.48
N ASN A 89 3.26 -14.52 10.64
CA ASN A 89 3.86 -15.83 10.89
C ASN A 89 4.76 -15.79 12.14
N PRO A 90 5.00 -16.95 12.79
CA PRO A 90 5.95 -17.04 13.88
C PRO A 90 7.32 -16.46 13.49
N GLY A 91 7.91 -15.66 14.37
CA GLY A 91 9.21 -15.02 14.15
C GLY A 91 9.18 -13.74 13.31
N GLN A 92 8.06 -13.42 12.64
CA GLN A 92 7.89 -12.14 11.97
C GLN A 92 7.36 -11.06 12.93
N ARG A 93 7.64 -9.80 12.61
CA ARG A 93 7.14 -8.62 13.33
C ARG A 93 6.29 -7.79 12.38
N ASN A 94 5.24 -7.19 12.93
CA ASN A 94 4.43 -6.28 12.15
C ASN A 94 5.14 -4.93 12.00
N MET A 95 5.04 -4.36 10.82
CA MET A 95 5.55 -3.02 10.49
C MET A 95 4.45 -2.33 9.69
N VAL A 96 3.97 -1.20 10.21
CA VAL A 96 2.88 -0.47 9.54
C VAL A 96 3.37 0.18 8.26
N THR A 97 4.53 0.84 8.34
CA THR A 97 5.09 1.62 7.25
C THR A 97 6.51 1.18 6.91
N ALA A 98 6.81 1.03 5.63
CA ALA A 98 8.18 0.99 5.10
C ALA A 98 8.33 2.09 4.03
N GLN A 99 8.70 3.28 4.49
CA GLN A 99 8.88 4.44 3.62
C GLN A 99 10.34 4.53 3.17
N ALA A 100 10.57 4.42 1.87
CA ALA A 100 11.90 4.46 1.26
C ALA A 100 12.22 5.86 0.72
N GLN A 101 12.06 6.90 1.54
CA GLN A 101 12.33 8.27 1.08
C GLN A 101 13.84 8.51 0.93
N SER A 102 14.35 8.29 -0.27
CA SER A 102 15.68 8.74 -0.66
C SER A 102 15.65 10.25 -0.89
N GLU A 103 16.54 10.96 -0.20
CA GLU A 103 16.89 12.34 -0.53
C GLU A 103 17.62 12.32 -1.89
N HIS A 104 16.90 12.23 -3.01
CA HIS A 104 17.29 12.70 -4.35
C HIS A 104 16.18 12.36 -5.35
N ARG A 105 15.76 13.36 -6.13
CA ARG A 105 14.92 13.18 -7.34
C ARG A 105 15.69 12.36 -8.37
N HIS A 106 15.69 11.04 -8.25
CA HIS A 106 15.86 10.13 -9.37
C HIS A 106 15.19 8.80 -9.03
N SER A 107 14.42 8.29 -9.99
CA SER A 107 13.75 7.00 -9.97
C SER A 107 14.71 5.91 -9.50
N ASP A 108 14.43 5.33 -8.35
CA ASP A 108 15.16 4.18 -7.82
C ASP A 108 14.96 2.97 -8.75
N PRO A 109 16.02 2.49 -9.45
CA PRO A 109 15.91 1.38 -10.38
C PRO A 109 15.60 0.05 -9.67
N GLU A 110 15.94 -0.07 -8.38
CA GLU A 110 15.84 -1.35 -7.65
C GLU A 110 14.38 -1.78 -7.43
N MET A 111 13.43 -0.83 -7.42
CA MET A 111 11.99 -1.10 -7.34
C MET A 111 11.36 -1.58 -8.67
N GLN A 112 12.05 -1.46 -9.81
CA GLN A 112 11.57 -1.96 -11.11
C GLN A 112 11.84 -3.45 -11.32
N ASP A 113 12.84 -4.02 -10.63
CA ASP A 113 13.20 -5.44 -10.72
C ASP A 113 12.23 -6.36 -9.94
N TRP A 114 11.37 -5.81 -9.09
CA TRP A 114 10.35 -6.58 -8.36
C TRP A 114 9.09 -6.89 -9.19
N TRP A 115 9.06 -6.47 -10.45
CA TRP A 115 7.90 -6.59 -11.35
C TRP A 115 8.13 -7.45 -12.59
N TYR A 116 9.34 -8.02 -12.76
CA TYR A 116 9.67 -9.01 -13.79
C TYR A 116 9.99 -10.38 -13.18
#